data_AF-A0A7X8U5F1-F1
#
_entry.id   AF-A0A7X8U5F1-F1
#
_cell.length_a   1.000
_cell.length_b   1.000
_cell.length_c   1.000
_cell.angle_alpha   90.00
_cell.angle_beta   90.00
_cell.angle_gamma   90.00
#
_symmetry.space_group_name_H-M   'P 1'
#
loop_
_entity.id
_entity.type
_entity.pdbx_description
1 polymer ?
#
loop_
_entity_poly.entity_id
_entity_poly.type
_entity_poly.pdbx_seq_one_letter_code
_entity_poly.pdbx_strand_id
1 'polypeptide(L)'
;MEEKKSFREKFFNKRGILIVIAALILIGSGTAAGLLKASENPSFCASCHIVKPYYLSWNDSNLLDHKHAKEDVTCQECHQRSIPEKAMEGVNYIIGNYEIPLEGGPEESRDFCLECHVEGGEGISWEEIKAATNFEESNPHDSHNGLQECNVCHNMHEPSYVFCSECHIFNWIDDLDQEVWTKAW
;
A
#
# COMPACT_ATOMS: atom_id res chain seq x y z
N MET A 1 -12.17 16.75 -63.49
CA MET A 1 -11.72 15.40 -63.08
C MET A 1 -10.83 15.61 -61.86
N GLU A 2 -11.31 15.25 -60.68
CA GLU A 2 -10.55 15.44 -59.43
C GLU A 2 -9.59 14.26 -59.25
N GLU A 3 -8.29 14.51 -59.37
CA GLU A 3 -7.25 13.50 -59.14
C GLU A 3 -7.38 12.93 -57.73
N LYS A 4 -7.82 11.68 -57.63
CA LYS A 4 -7.81 10.94 -56.36
C LYS A 4 -6.36 10.67 -55.97
N LYS A 5 -5.80 11.57 -55.15
CA LYS A 5 -4.50 11.38 -54.49
C LYS A 5 -4.41 9.98 -53.88
N SER A 6 -3.26 9.35 -54.08
CA SER A 6 -2.98 7.99 -53.61
C SER A 6 -3.16 7.89 -52.09
N PHE A 7 -3.61 6.74 -51.59
CA PHE A 7 -3.78 6.48 -50.16
C PHE A 7 -2.50 6.82 -49.35
N ARG A 8 -1.31 6.55 -49.91
CA ARG A 8 -0.02 6.91 -49.32
C ARG A 8 0.18 8.44 -49.23
N GLU A 9 -0.21 9.20 -50.25
CA GLU A 9 -0.10 10.67 -50.26
C GLU A 9 -1.13 11.36 -49.36
N LYS A 10 -2.28 10.71 -49.11
CA LYS A 10 -3.26 11.16 -48.13
C LYS A 10 -2.83 10.89 -46.68
N PHE A 11 -2.20 9.75 -46.43
CA PHE A 11 -1.78 9.32 -45.09
C PHE A 11 -0.47 9.98 -44.63
N PHE A 12 0.48 10.19 -45.55
CA PHE A 12 1.78 10.84 -45.26
C PHE A 12 1.82 12.34 -45.55
N ASN A 13 0.69 12.99 -45.85
CA ASN A 13 0.67 14.45 -45.87
C ASN A 13 0.68 15.02 -44.44
N LYS A 14 1.18 16.25 -44.28
CA LYS A 14 1.30 16.92 -42.96
C LYS A 14 0.00 16.90 -42.15
N ARG A 15 -1.17 16.97 -42.79
CA ARG A 15 -2.48 16.95 -42.10
C ARG A 15 -2.83 15.54 -41.61
N GLY A 16 -2.58 14.50 -42.39
CA GLY A 16 -2.76 13.10 -42.00
C GLY A 16 -1.88 12.73 -40.82
N ILE A 17 -0.61 13.13 -40.85
CA ILE A 17 0.34 12.93 -39.74
C ILE A 17 -0.16 13.66 -38.47
N LEU A 18 -0.58 14.92 -38.58
CA LEU A 18 -1.12 15.67 -37.44
C LEU A 18 -2.38 15.05 -36.85
N ILE A 19 -3.29 14.53 -37.68
CA ILE A 19 -4.50 13.84 -37.22
C ILE A 19 -4.14 12.55 -36.48
N VAL A 20 -3.19 11.77 -37.00
CA VAL A 20 -2.73 10.53 -36.34
C VAL A 20 -2.07 10.86 -34.99
N ILE A 21 -1.19 11.86 -34.94
CA ILE A 21 -0.56 12.30 -33.68
C ILE A 21 -1.63 12.78 -32.69
N ALA A 22 -2.59 13.60 -33.12
CA ALA A 22 -3.66 14.07 -32.25
C ALA A 22 -4.51 12.91 -31.72
N ALA A 23 -4.84 11.93 -32.56
CA ALA A 23 -5.56 10.74 -32.16
C ALA A 23 -4.76 9.90 -31.14
N LEU A 24 -3.46 9.71 -31.36
CA LEU A 24 -2.59 8.99 -30.43
C LEU A 24 -2.47 9.71 -29.07
N ILE A 25 -2.36 11.04 -29.08
CA ILE A 25 -2.33 11.83 -27.84
C ILE A 25 -3.65 11.69 -27.08
N LEU A 26 -4.80 11.79 -27.77
CA LEU A 26 -6.12 11.67 -27.16
C LEU A 26 -6.36 10.27 -26.57
N ILE A 27 -5.96 9.22 -27.29
CA ILE A 27 -6.08 7.83 -26.82
C ILE A 27 -5.14 7.61 -25.63
N GLY A 28 -3.88 8.08 -25.74
CA GLY A 28 -2.88 7.95 -24.69
C GLY A 28 -3.30 8.66 -23.40
N SER A 29 -3.79 9.89 -23.50
CA SER A 29 -4.27 10.66 -22.34
C SER A 29 -5.52 10.04 -21.71
N GLY A 30 -6.48 9.59 -22.53
CA GLY A 30 -7.67 8.89 -22.04
C GLY A 30 -7.32 7.58 -21.32
N THR A 31 -6.39 6.80 -21.88
CA THR A 31 -5.92 5.54 -21.28
C THR A 31 -5.19 5.80 -19.96
N ALA A 32 -4.28 6.80 -19.93
CA ALA A 32 -3.56 7.16 -18.73
C ALA A 32 -4.50 7.60 -17.60
N ALA A 33 -5.47 8.48 -17.91
CA ALA A 33 -6.47 8.91 -16.94
C ALA A 33 -7.33 7.74 -16.43
N GLY A 34 -7.72 6.82 -17.31
CA GLY A 34 -8.45 5.61 -16.94
C GLY A 34 -7.67 4.69 -16.00
N LEU A 35 -6.38 4.45 -16.29
CA LEU A 35 -5.51 3.64 -15.45
C LEU A 35 -5.24 4.29 -14.10
N LEU A 36 -5.02 5.60 -14.06
CA LEU A 36 -4.85 6.34 -12.81
C LEU A 36 -6.10 6.23 -11.94
N LYS A 37 -7.29 6.41 -12.54
CA LYS A 37 -8.55 6.27 -11.80
C LYS A 37 -8.79 4.84 -11.32
N ALA A 38 -8.45 3.85 -12.14
CA ALA A 38 -8.53 2.45 -11.75
C ALA A 38 -7.57 2.13 -10.59
N SER A 39 -6.38 2.75 -10.58
CA SER A 39 -5.37 2.53 -9.54
C SER A 39 -5.81 2.96 -8.14
N GLU A 40 -6.78 3.86 -8.02
CA GLU A 40 -7.36 4.25 -6.73
C GLU A 40 -8.12 3.10 -6.06
N ASN A 41 -8.52 2.06 -6.81
CA ASN A 41 -9.22 0.92 -6.25
C ASN A 41 -8.22 -0.19 -5.83
N PRO A 42 -8.22 -0.65 -4.57
CA PRO A 42 -7.34 -1.73 -4.08
C PRO A 42 -7.35 -3.01 -4.94
N SER A 43 -8.51 -3.38 -5.51
CA SER A 43 -8.63 -4.56 -6.37
C SER A 43 -7.86 -4.44 -7.69
N PHE A 44 -7.64 -3.21 -8.17
CA PHE A 44 -6.80 -2.98 -9.36
C PHE A 44 -5.34 -3.29 -9.07
N CYS A 45 -4.84 -2.99 -7.86
CA CYS A 45 -3.48 -3.33 -7.46
C CYS A 45 -3.27 -4.86 -7.59
N ALA A 46 -4.24 -5.65 -7.14
CA ALA A 46 -4.21 -7.12 -7.25
C ALA A 46 -4.16 -7.63 -8.71
N SER A 47 -4.62 -6.83 -9.68
CA SER A 47 -4.56 -7.15 -11.11
C SER A 47 -3.15 -7.00 -11.71
N CYS A 48 -2.21 -6.38 -10.99
CA CYS A 48 -0.78 -6.33 -11.35
C CYS A 48 0.03 -7.53 -10.79
N HIS A 49 -0.65 -8.52 -10.20
CA HIS A 49 -0.19 -9.88 -9.89
C HIS A 49 0.89 -10.13 -8.82
N ILE A 50 1.83 -9.22 -8.52
CA ILE A 50 2.81 -9.43 -7.43
C ILE A 50 2.24 -9.05 -6.07
N VAL A 51 1.39 -8.01 -6.03
CA VAL A 51 0.77 -7.54 -4.78
C VAL A 51 -0.47 -8.34 -4.38
N LYS A 52 -0.87 -9.34 -5.17
CA LYS A 52 -2.10 -10.12 -4.93
C LYS A 52 -2.17 -10.75 -3.52
N PRO A 53 -1.10 -11.36 -2.98
CA PRO A 53 -1.14 -11.90 -1.62
C PRO A 53 -1.44 -10.81 -0.58
N TYR A 54 -0.82 -9.63 -0.70
CA TYR A 54 -1.03 -8.47 0.18
C TYR A 54 -2.43 -7.87 0.03
N TYR A 55 -2.99 -7.87 -1.18
CA TYR A 55 -4.39 -7.51 -1.38
C TYR A 55 -5.33 -8.50 -0.69
N LEU A 56 -5.06 -9.80 -0.77
CA LEU A 56 -5.89 -10.82 -0.10
C LEU A 56 -5.78 -10.71 1.42
N SER A 57 -4.60 -10.41 1.96
CA SER A 57 -4.45 -10.16 3.40
C SER A 57 -5.27 -8.93 3.83
N TRP A 58 -5.14 -7.81 3.11
CA TRP A 58 -5.91 -6.59 3.37
C TRP A 58 -7.42 -6.81 3.20
N ASN A 59 -7.86 -7.57 2.20
CA ASN A 59 -9.28 -7.71 1.88
C ASN A 59 -10.02 -8.71 2.78
N ASP A 60 -9.38 -9.81 3.21
CA ASP A 60 -10.11 -10.97 3.76
C ASP A 60 -9.38 -11.72 4.90
N SER A 61 -8.22 -11.26 5.37
CA SER A 61 -7.51 -11.94 6.47
C SER A 61 -7.86 -11.42 7.85
N ASN A 62 -7.29 -12.03 8.90
CA ASN A 62 -7.37 -11.49 10.26
C ASN A 62 -6.22 -10.53 10.61
N LEU A 63 -5.28 -10.32 9.68
CA LEU A 63 -4.07 -9.52 9.90
C LEU A 63 -4.40 -8.03 10.08
N LEU A 64 -3.39 -7.26 10.49
CA LEU A 64 -3.58 -5.86 10.89
C LEU A 64 -3.97 -4.95 9.72
N ASP A 65 -3.52 -5.27 8.50
CA ASP A 65 -3.96 -4.59 7.28
C ASP A 65 -5.48 -4.70 7.05
N HIS A 66 -6.10 -5.85 7.35
CA HIS A 66 -7.55 -6.03 7.22
C HIS A 66 -8.34 -5.19 8.22
N LYS A 67 -7.77 -4.91 9.40
CA LYS A 67 -8.39 -3.97 10.35
C LYS A 67 -8.45 -2.57 9.75
N HIS A 68 -7.41 -2.13 9.04
CA HIS A 68 -7.41 -0.86 8.33
C HIS A 68 -8.37 -0.88 7.13
N ALA A 69 -8.47 -1.99 6.41
CA ALA A 69 -9.44 -2.16 5.33
C ALA A 69 -10.90 -1.97 5.78
N LYS A 70 -11.22 -2.39 7.01
CA LYS A 70 -12.56 -2.19 7.62
C LYS A 70 -12.91 -0.74 7.92
N GLU A 71 -11.89 0.10 8.06
CA GLU A 71 -12.00 1.55 8.24
C GLU A 71 -11.79 2.29 6.90
N ASP A 72 -12.00 1.61 5.77
CA ASP A 72 -11.89 2.13 4.40
C ASP A 72 -10.49 2.65 4.00
N VAL A 73 -9.43 2.35 4.78
CA VAL A 73 -8.05 2.73 4.44
C VAL A 73 -7.53 1.88 3.28
N THR A 74 -7.21 2.52 2.17
CA THR A 74 -6.77 1.89 0.93
C THR A 74 -5.26 1.69 0.86
N CYS A 75 -4.80 0.83 -0.07
CA CYS A 75 -3.37 0.56 -0.24
C CYS A 75 -2.52 1.81 -0.45
N GLN A 76 -3.07 2.84 -1.12
CA GLN A 76 -2.32 4.05 -1.48
C GLN A 76 -2.20 5.06 -0.34
N GLU A 77 -3.01 4.91 0.71
CA GLU A 77 -2.89 5.76 1.91
C GLU A 77 -1.64 5.39 2.71
N CYS A 78 -1.25 4.11 2.70
CA CYS A 78 0.03 3.64 3.25
C CYS A 78 1.15 3.57 2.21
N HIS A 79 0.89 3.07 1.00
CA HIS A 79 1.88 2.99 -0.06
C HIS A 79 1.77 4.18 -1.01
N GLN A 80 2.11 5.34 -0.48
CA GLN A 80 2.11 6.57 -1.26
C GLN A 80 3.23 6.52 -2.31
N ARG A 81 2.84 6.62 -3.58
CA ARG A 81 3.76 6.69 -4.72
C ARG A 81 3.32 7.82 -5.62
N SER A 82 4.28 8.60 -6.11
CA SER A 82 4.01 9.61 -7.13
C SER A 82 3.58 8.96 -8.45
N ILE A 83 2.90 9.73 -9.31
CA ILE A 83 2.48 9.24 -10.63
C ILE A 83 3.64 8.68 -11.47
N PRO A 84 4.82 9.33 -11.54
CA PRO A 84 5.97 8.77 -12.24
C PRO A 84 6.47 7.43 -11.67
N GLU A 85 6.44 7.26 -10.35
CA GLU A 85 6.85 6.01 -9.69
C GLU A 85 5.88 4.88 -10.03
N LYS A 86 4.57 5.10 -9.90
CA LYS A 86 3.53 4.13 -10.31
C LYS A 86 3.67 3.72 -11.78
N ALA A 87 3.98 4.69 -12.65
CA ALA A 87 4.20 4.40 -14.07
C ALA A 87 5.46 3.54 -14.28
N MET A 88 6.54 3.82 -13.54
CA MET A 88 7.77 3.04 -13.59
C MET A 88 7.59 1.63 -13.03
N GLU A 89 6.82 1.45 -11.96
CA GLU A 89 6.43 0.14 -11.43
C GLU A 89 5.71 -0.69 -12.50
N GLY A 90 4.77 -0.09 -13.23
CA GLY A 90 4.10 -0.73 -14.36
C GLY A 90 5.06 -1.15 -15.48
N VAL A 91 6.04 -0.30 -15.82
CA VAL A 91 7.08 -0.65 -16.81
C VAL A 91 7.96 -1.79 -16.29
N ASN A 92 8.46 -1.68 -15.05
CA ASN A 92 9.29 -2.68 -14.38
C ASN A 92 8.61 -4.04 -14.34
N TYR A 93 7.31 -4.09 -14.05
CA TYR A 93 6.52 -5.31 -14.12
C TYR A 93 6.50 -5.92 -15.53
N ILE A 94 6.23 -5.11 -16.57
CA ILE A 94 6.17 -5.59 -17.97
C ILE A 94 7.51 -6.15 -18.44
N ILE A 95 8.63 -5.54 -18.03
CA ILE A 95 9.97 -5.97 -18.45
C ILE A 95 10.60 -7.03 -17.52
N GLY A 96 9.91 -7.42 -16.43
CA GLY A 96 10.42 -8.39 -15.47
C GLY A 96 11.50 -7.86 -14.52
N ASN A 97 11.56 -6.55 -14.30
CA ASN A 97 12.54 -5.90 -13.42
C ASN A 97 11.97 -5.68 -12.02
N TYR A 98 11.84 -6.76 -11.24
CA TYR A 98 11.34 -6.74 -9.86
C TYR A 98 11.87 -7.94 -9.07
N GLU A 99 11.73 -7.88 -7.74
CA GLU A 99 12.14 -8.96 -6.83
C GLU A 99 10.93 -9.64 -6.16
N ILE A 100 11.14 -10.87 -5.70
CA ILE A 100 10.16 -11.67 -4.96
C ILE A 100 10.86 -12.24 -3.71
N PRO A 101 10.35 -12.01 -2.48
CA PRO A 101 9.16 -11.22 -2.17
C PRO A 101 9.33 -9.75 -2.56
N LEU A 102 8.22 -9.07 -2.83
CA LEU A 102 8.27 -7.64 -3.13
C LEU A 102 8.73 -6.92 -1.87
N GLU A 103 9.88 -6.27 -1.90
CA GLU A 103 10.28 -5.34 -0.85
C GLU A 103 9.30 -4.16 -0.88
N GLY A 104 8.34 -4.18 0.05
CA GLY A 104 7.07 -3.50 -0.11
C GLY A 104 6.73 -2.64 1.09
N GLY A 105 7.18 -1.40 1.03
CA GLY A 105 6.73 -0.31 1.90
C GLY A 105 7.90 0.60 2.26
N PRO A 106 7.72 1.91 2.38
CA PRO A 106 8.75 2.73 3.01
C PRO A 106 9.07 2.14 4.38
N GLU A 107 10.27 2.43 4.90
CA GLU A 107 10.46 2.41 6.35
C GLU A 107 9.58 3.51 6.92
N GLU A 108 8.26 3.27 6.95
CA GLU A 108 7.30 4.22 7.46
C GLU A 108 7.60 4.33 8.93
N SER A 109 8.08 5.52 9.30
CA SER A 109 8.38 5.80 10.68
C SER A 109 7.08 5.78 11.47
N ARG A 110 7.21 5.68 12.77
CA ARG A 110 6.17 5.92 13.76
C ARG A 110 5.33 7.15 13.40
N ASP A 111 5.94 8.21 12.87
CA ASP A 111 5.25 9.45 12.50
C ASP A 111 4.19 9.21 11.42
N PHE A 112 4.44 8.30 10.46
CA PHE A 112 3.47 7.94 9.44
C PHE A 112 2.19 7.35 10.07
N CYS A 113 2.32 6.40 11.00
CA CYS A 113 1.17 5.84 11.71
C CYS A 113 0.44 6.92 12.54
N LEU A 114 1.20 7.87 13.09
CA LEU A 114 0.68 8.98 13.88
C LEU A 114 0.04 10.08 13.02
N GLU A 115 0.07 10.02 11.68
CA GLU A 115 -0.78 10.91 10.87
C GLU A 115 -2.27 10.68 11.15
N CYS A 116 -2.65 9.42 11.47
CA CYS A 116 -4.01 9.04 11.86
C CYS A 116 -4.16 8.76 13.36
N HIS A 117 -3.15 8.22 14.04
CA HIS A 117 -3.20 7.78 15.45
C HIS A 117 -2.76 8.84 16.48
N VAL A 118 -3.34 10.04 16.38
CA VAL A 118 -3.04 11.19 17.27
C VAL A 118 -4.28 11.70 17.98
N GLU A 119 -4.09 12.61 18.94
CA GLU A 119 -5.20 13.31 19.58
C GLU A 119 -6.05 14.04 18.52
N GLY A 120 -7.26 13.54 18.28
CA GLY A 120 -8.19 14.07 17.28
C GLY A 120 -7.96 13.60 15.83
N GLY A 121 -7.09 12.61 15.60
CA GLY A 121 -6.96 11.93 14.31
C GLY A 121 -8.16 11.02 14.01
N GLU A 122 -8.17 10.44 12.81
CA GLU A 122 -9.24 9.50 12.40
C GLU A 122 -9.11 8.13 13.07
N GLY A 123 -7.91 7.79 13.57
CA GLY A 123 -7.63 6.57 14.33
C GLY A 123 -7.69 6.76 15.85
N ILE A 124 -7.40 5.68 16.59
CA ILE A 124 -7.30 5.72 18.05
C ILE A 124 -6.10 6.57 18.45
N SER A 125 -6.29 7.52 19.37
CA SER A 125 -5.22 8.44 19.77
C SER A 125 -4.13 7.76 20.59
N TRP A 126 -2.92 8.34 20.61
CA TRP A 126 -1.79 7.80 21.37
C TRP A 126 -2.06 7.63 22.87
N GLU A 127 -2.78 8.56 23.51
CA GLU A 127 -3.14 8.43 24.92
C GLU A 127 -4.15 7.30 25.15
N GLU A 128 -5.11 7.12 24.24
CA GLU A 128 -6.05 6.00 24.29
C GLU A 128 -5.33 4.66 24.04
N ILE A 129 -4.35 4.60 23.14
CA ILE A 129 -3.52 3.42 22.90
C ILE A 129 -2.78 3.02 24.18
N LYS A 130 -2.08 3.96 24.83
CA LYS A 130 -1.39 3.70 26.11
C LYS A 130 -2.35 3.26 27.20
N ALA A 131 -3.52 3.89 27.30
CA ALA A 131 -4.51 3.54 28.31
C ALA A 131 -5.10 2.14 28.09
N ALA A 132 -5.40 1.78 26.83
CA ALA A 132 -5.95 0.49 26.44
C ALA A 132 -4.96 -0.68 26.63
N THR A 133 -3.66 -0.37 26.66
CA THR A 133 -2.59 -1.36 26.80
C THR A 133 -1.84 -1.28 28.13
N ASN A 134 -2.43 -0.60 29.12
CA ASN A 134 -1.90 -0.54 30.48
C ASN A 134 -2.25 -1.81 31.26
N PHE A 135 -1.61 -2.92 30.92
CA PHE A 135 -1.80 -4.19 31.61
C PHE A 135 -1.13 -4.17 33.00
N GLU A 136 -1.56 -5.07 33.89
CA GLU A 136 -1.05 -5.14 35.27
C GLU A 136 0.49 -5.31 35.32
N GLU A 137 1.05 -6.07 34.38
CA GLU A 137 2.47 -6.44 34.36
C GLU A 137 3.34 -5.50 33.52
N SER A 138 2.78 -4.85 32.50
CA SER A 138 3.54 -4.04 31.55
C SER A 138 2.66 -3.18 30.65
N ASN A 139 3.24 -2.12 30.09
CA ASN A 139 2.65 -1.35 29.01
C ASN A 139 3.58 -1.35 27.78
N PRO A 140 3.24 -2.02 26.66
CA PRO A 140 4.08 -2.04 25.46
C PRO A 140 4.26 -0.66 24.82
N HIS A 141 3.33 0.27 25.06
CA HIS A 141 3.37 1.64 24.54
C HIS A 141 3.93 2.67 25.53
N ASP A 142 4.34 2.23 26.72
CA ASP A 142 5.02 3.03 27.74
C ASP A 142 6.16 2.21 28.38
N SER A 143 7.08 1.76 27.53
CA SER A 143 8.13 0.81 27.91
C SER A 143 9.47 1.48 28.25
N HIS A 144 10.35 0.74 28.92
CA HIS A 144 11.71 1.20 29.22
C HIS A 144 12.62 1.31 27.98
N ASN A 145 12.16 0.85 26.80
CA ASN A 145 12.89 0.98 25.54
C ASN A 145 12.70 2.36 24.90
N GLY A 146 11.89 3.23 25.51
CA GLY A 146 11.62 4.58 25.01
C GLY A 146 10.81 4.56 23.71
N LEU A 147 11.09 5.51 22.82
CA LEU A 147 10.43 5.57 21.52
C LEU A 147 10.86 4.40 20.65
N GLN A 148 9.89 3.66 20.15
CA GLN A 148 10.04 2.55 19.21
C GLN A 148 9.17 2.83 17.97
N GLU A 149 9.62 2.32 16.83
CA GLU A 149 8.83 2.31 15.60
C GLU A 149 7.68 1.30 15.75
N CYS A 150 6.49 1.64 15.24
CA CYS A 150 5.31 0.79 15.38
C CYS A 150 5.53 -0.59 14.74
N ASN A 151 6.24 -0.62 13.60
CA ASN A 151 6.55 -1.82 12.82
C ASN A 151 7.57 -2.77 13.49
N VAL A 152 8.18 -2.39 14.61
CA VAL A 152 9.00 -3.32 15.42
C VAL A 152 8.12 -4.45 15.98
N CYS A 153 6.87 -4.13 16.31
CA CYS A 153 5.90 -5.10 16.83
C CYS A 153 4.74 -5.36 15.87
N HIS A 154 4.24 -4.31 15.21
CA HIS A 154 3.03 -4.37 14.41
C HIS A 154 3.33 -4.60 12.92
N ASN A 155 3.01 -5.78 12.43
CA ASN A 155 3.12 -6.13 11.01
C ASN A 155 1.76 -6.03 10.34
N MET A 156 1.71 -5.38 9.18
CA MET A 156 0.46 -5.16 8.44
C MET A 156 0.04 -6.41 7.67
N HIS A 157 0.93 -6.92 6.83
CA HIS A 157 0.65 -7.99 5.87
C HIS A 157 1.10 -9.39 6.33
N GLU A 158 1.51 -9.52 7.59
CA GLU A 158 1.89 -10.78 8.22
C GLU A 158 1.61 -10.72 9.73
N PRO A 159 1.67 -11.85 10.46
CA PRO A 159 1.47 -11.82 11.90
C PRO A 159 2.40 -10.83 12.60
N SER A 160 1.82 -10.03 13.50
CA SER A 160 2.56 -9.13 14.37
C SER A 160 3.42 -9.93 15.36
N TYR A 161 4.46 -9.31 15.91
CA TYR A 161 5.42 -9.97 16.78
C TYR A 161 5.50 -9.25 18.12
N VAL A 162 5.39 -10.00 19.20
CA VAL A 162 5.55 -9.46 20.55
C VAL A 162 7.04 -9.30 20.84
N PHE A 163 7.65 -8.20 20.40
CA PHE A 163 9.07 -7.92 20.59
C PHE A 163 9.54 -8.09 22.05
N CYS A 164 8.73 -7.68 23.02
CA CYS A 164 9.06 -7.81 24.44
C CYS A 164 9.26 -9.27 24.88
N SER A 165 8.63 -10.22 24.16
CA SER A 165 8.78 -11.65 24.44
C SER A 165 10.18 -12.18 24.14
N GLU A 166 11.08 -11.40 23.54
CA GLU A 166 12.50 -11.75 23.38
C GLU A 166 13.31 -11.68 24.67
N CYS A 167 12.75 -11.10 25.73
CA CYS A 167 13.40 -10.96 27.02
C CYS A 167 12.45 -11.24 28.19
N HIS A 168 11.15 -11.03 28.00
CA HIS A 168 10.14 -11.10 29.04
C HIS A 168 9.14 -12.24 28.82
N ILE A 169 8.55 -12.67 29.93
CA ILE A 169 7.40 -13.58 29.94
C ILE A 169 6.29 -12.82 30.66
N PHE A 170 5.24 -12.48 29.93
CA PHE A 170 4.07 -11.81 30.48
C PHE A 170 2.83 -12.67 30.25
N ASN A 171 1.94 -12.73 31.23
CA ASN A 171 0.75 -13.58 31.17
C ASN A 171 -0.25 -13.08 30.11
N TRP A 172 -0.35 -11.76 29.92
CA TRP A 172 -1.26 -11.16 28.94
C TRP A 172 -0.93 -11.53 27.48
N ILE A 173 0.28 -12.00 27.19
CA ILE A 173 0.67 -12.44 25.84
C ILE A 173 -0.14 -13.68 25.43
N ASP A 174 -0.49 -14.53 26.40
CA ASP A 174 -1.24 -15.76 26.13
C ASP A 174 -2.71 -15.49 25.76
N ASP A 175 -3.21 -14.28 26.06
CA ASP A 175 -4.55 -13.83 25.68
C ASP A 175 -4.60 -13.24 24.25
N LEU A 176 -3.45 -13.03 23.61
CA LEU A 176 -3.39 -12.55 22.23
C LEU A 176 -3.83 -13.64 21.25
N ASP A 177 -4.49 -13.22 20.17
CA ASP A 177 -4.86 -14.09 19.06
C ASP A 177 -3.59 -14.61 18.35
N GLN A 178 -3.35 -15.91 18.50
CA GLN A 178 -2.15 -16.61 18.02
C GLN A 178 -2.13 -16.79 16.49
N GLU A 179 -3.21 -16.49 15.77
CA GLU A 179 -3.20 -16.46 14.31
C GLU A 179 -2.59 -15.16 13.76
N VAL A 180 -2.62 -14.09 14.55
CA VAL A 180 -2.22 -12.73 14.12
C VAL A 180 -1.08 -12.16 14.95
N TRP A 181 -0.74 -12.78 16.09
CA TRP A 181 0.41 -12.45 16.93
C TRP A 181 1.32 -13.66 17.14
N THR A 182 2.62 -13.41 17.09
CA THR A 182 3.68 -14.38 17.34
C THR A 182 4.57 -13.92 18.51
N LYS A 183 5.24 -14.87 19.17
CA LYS A 183 6.10 -14.64 20.33
C LYS A 183 7.33 -15.54 20.29
N ALA A 184 8.37 -15.19 21.02
CA ALA A 184 9.64 -15.92 21.02
C ALA A 184 9.59 -17.27 21.75
N TRP A 185 8.79 -17.41 22.82
CA TRP A 185 8.67 -18.62 23.65
C TRP A 185 7.33 -18.76 24.38
#